data_AF-A0A1G3H996-F1
#
_entry.id   AF-A0A1G3H996-F1
#
_cell.length_a   1.000
_cell.length_b   1.000
_cell.length_c   1.000
_cell.angle_alpha   90.00
_cell.angle_beta   90.00
_cell.angle_gamma   90.00
#
_symmetry.space_group_name_H-M   'P 1'
#
loop_
_entity.id
_entity.type
_entity.pdbx_description
1 polymer ?
#
loop_
_entity_poly.entity_id
_entity_poly.type
_entity_poly.pdbx_seq_one_letter_code
_entity_poly.pdbx_strand_id
1 'polypeptide(L)'
;MAIYKGITIDDALASLMRHMQGVEEYREVLGKLQAAWDTLTLLGQLTGAAAEMSGTREAFQGLTGDLLNHLGRETRNKSVADLRARTQNAIDILIRNLFERTADIGFLAADDDLREFLLDRQADRDLMAERFREYVAKYSVYSDIVLFAADGGIRARLGDHPLTTSRHALVAEALGTGAAYVEYFGAADFLAPG
;
A
#
# COMPACT_ATOMS: atom_id res chain seq x y z
N MET A 1 -7.85 -3.51 -31.20
CA MET A 1 -9.22 -3.91 -30.84
C MET A 1 -9.27 -5.43 -30.83
N ALA A 2 -9.66 -6.01 -29.71
CA ALA A 2 -9.73 -7.44 -29.50
C ALA A 2 -11.18 -7.91 -29.60
N ILE A 3 -11.39 -9.16 -30.03
CA ILE A 3 -12.73 -9.76 -30.01
C ILE A 3 -12.85 -10.57 -28.73
N TYR A 4 -13.85 -10.25 -27.91
CA TYR A 4 -14.16 -10.97 -26.69
C TYR A 4 -15.60 -11.45 -26.73
N LYS A 5 -15.77 -12.77 -26.77
CA LYS A 5 -17.07 -13.45 -26.85
C LYS A 5 -18.00 -12.85 -27.94
N GLY A 6 -17.43 -12.55 -29.11
CA GLY A 6 -18.15 -12.03 -30.27
C GLY A 6 -18.36 -10.51 -30.30
N ILE A 7 -17.79 -9.76 -29.34
CA ILE A 7 -17.91 -8.30 -29.26
C ILE A 7 -16.53 -7.68 -29.38
N THR A 8 -16.43 -6.64 -30.20
CA THR A 8 -15.20 -5.86 -30.34
C THR A 8 -15.00 -5.00 -29.09
N ILE A 9 -13.86 -5.17 -28.43
CA ILE A 9 -13.49 -4.47 -27.21
C ILE A 9 -12.10 -3.82 -27.31
N ASP A 10 -11.88 -2.81 -26.49
CA ASP A 10 -10.58 -2.15 -26.34
C ASP A 10 -9.53 -3.15 -25.82
N ASP A 11 -8.34 -3.13 -26.41
CA ASP A 11 -7.26 -4.08 -26.06
C ASP A 11 -6.85 -3.96 -24.58
N ALA A 12 -6.94 -2.74 -24.03
CA ALA A 12 -6.66 -2.47 -22.62
C ALA A 12 -7.67 -3.12 -21.65
N LEU A 13 -8.85 -3.49 -22.14
CA LEU A 13 -9.88 -4.18 -21.34
C LEU A 13 -9.83 -5.70 -21.52
N ALA A 14 -9.27 -6.20 -22.62
CA ALA A 14 -9.40 -7.60 -23.01
C ALA A 14 -8.98 -8.62 -21.94
N SER A 15 -7.91 -8.34 -21.19
CA SER A 15 -7.45 -9.20 -20.11
C SER A 15 -8.26 -9.05 -18.81
N LEU A 16 -8.99 -7.93 -18.66
CA LEU A 16 -9.73 -7.55 -17.46
C LEU A 16 -11.22 -7.91 -17.52
N MET A 17 -11.81 -7.97 -18.73
CA MET A 17 -13.25 -8.20 -18.94
C MET A 17 -13.79 -9.40 -18.17
N ARG A 18 -13.04 -10.52 -18.17
CA ARG A 18 -13.43 -11.75 -17.45
C ARG A 18 -13.58 -11.59 -15.94
N HIS A 19 -13.01 -10.53 -15.37
CA HIS A 19 -13.05 -10.23 -13.93
C HIS A 19 -14.10 -9.15 -13.60
N MET A 20 -14.72 -8.54 -14.61
CA MET A 20 -15.74 -7.50 -14.45
C MET A 20 -17.13 -8.13 -14.46
N GLN A 21 -17.53 -8.77 -13.36
CA GLN A 21 -18.79 -9.51 -13.28
C GLN A 21 -20.00 -8.70 -13.77
N GLY A 22 -20.13 -7.44 -13.36
CA GLY A 22 -21.24 -6.58 -13.84
C GLY A 22 -21.22 -6.36 -15.35
N VAL A 23 -20.03 -6.23 -15.97
CA VAL A 23 -19.92 -6.11 -17.44
C VAL A 23 -20.32 -7.42 -18.12
N GLU A 24 -19.93 -8.56 -17.55
CA GLU A 24 -20.30 -9.89 -18.05
C GLU A 24 -21.82 -10.11 -18.00
N GLU A 25 -22.48 -9.71 -16.92
CA GLU A 25 -23.93 -9.78 -16.76
C GLU A 25 -24.65 -8.96 -17.83
N TYR A 26 -24.24 -7.70 -18.04
CA TYR A 26 -24.81 -6.87 -19.12
C TYR A 26 -24.53 -7.45 -20.50
N ARG A 27 -23.34 -8.03 -20.74
CA ARG A 27 -23.04 -8.72 -22.00
C ARG A 27 -24.02 -9.84 -22.29
N GLU A 28 -24.36 -10.65 -21.28
CA GLU A 28 -25.30 -11.76 -21.44
C GLU A 28 -26.71 -11.29 -21.72
N VAL A 29 -27.17 -10.24 -21.02
CA VAL A 29 -28.49 -9.64 -21.26
C VAL A 29 -28.57 -9.09 -22.68
N LEU A 30 -27.56 -8.32 -23.12
CA LEU A 30 -27.54 -7.74 -24.47
C LEU A 30 -27.38 -8.80 -25.56
N GLY A 31 -26.61 -9.87 -25.30
CA GLY A 31 -26.48 -11.01 -26.22
C GLY A 31 -27.79 -11.76 -26.45
N LYS A 32 -28.62 -11.93 -25.41
CA LYS A 32 -29.98 -12.48 -25.56
C LYS A 32 -30.87 -11.58 -26.42
N LEU A 33 -30.77 -10.27 -26.24
CA LEU A 33 -31.53 -9.31 -27.06
C LEU A 33 -31.05 -9.29 -28.51
N GLN A 34 -29.75 -9.43 -28.76
CA GLN A 34 -29.18 -9.60 -30.10
C GLN A 34 -29.76 -10.85 -30.81
N ALA A 35 -29.86 -11.99 -30.11
CA ALA A 35 -30.45 -13.21 -30.67
C ALA A 35 -31.94 -13.05 -31.02
N ALA A 36 -32.68 -12.25 -30.26
CA ALA A 36 -34.07 -11.90 -30.59
C ALA A 36 -34.13 -11.07 -31.88
N TRP A 37 -33.23 -10.10 -32.06
CA TRP A 37 -33.10 -9.35 -33.31
C TRP A 37 -32.73 -10.24 -34.49
N ASP A 38 -31.80 -11.18 -34.33
CA ASP A 38 -31.43 -12.13 -35.39
C ASP A 38 -32.66 -12.94 -35.85
N THR A 39 -33.51 -13.37 -34.93
CA THR A 39 -34.76 -14.10 -35.24
C THR A 39 -35.76 -13.22 -35.98
N LEU A 40 -35.94 -11.97 -35.54
CA LEU A 40 -36.83 -11.01 -36.21
C LEU A 40 -36.36 -10.71 -37.62
N THR A 41 -35.06 -10.51 -37.83
CA THR A 41 -34.49 -10.28 -39.17
C THR A 41 -34.75 -11.46 -40.11
N LEU A 42 -34.63 -12.71 -39.63
CA LEU A 42 -34.96 -13.90 -40.42
C LEU A 42 -36.45 -13.95 -40.80
N LEU A 43 -37.36 -13.61 -39.89
CA LEU A 43 -38.79 -13.53 -40.21
C LEU A 43 -39.09 -12.40 -41.20
N GLY A 44 -38.40 -11.26 -41.08
CA GLY A 44 -38.50 -10.14 -42.01
C GLY A 44 -38.12 -10.48 -43.45
N GLN A 45 -37.24 -11.46 -43.65
CA GLN A 45 -36.90 -11.99 -44.99
C GLN A 45 -38.07 -12.69 -45.66
N LEU A 46 -39.00 -13.25 -44.89
CA LEU A 46 -40.20 -13.90 -45.42
C LEU A 46 -41.32 -12.91 -45.75
N THR A 47 -41.32 -11.73 -45.14
CA THR A 47 -42.43 -10.74 -45.22
C THR A 47 -42.09 -9.48 -45.99
N GLY A 48 -40.86 -9.34 -46.50
CA GLY A 48 -40.41 -8.18 -47.29
C GLY A 48 -39.94 -6.98 -46.46
N ALA A 49 -39.81 -7.12 -45.13
CA ALA A 49 -39.33 -6.08 -44.21
C ALA A 49 -37.84 -6.24 -43.81
N ALA A 50 -37.09 -7.11 -44.50
CA ALA A 50 -35.75 -7.55 -44.10
C ALA A 50 -34.70 -6.45 -44.01
N ALA A 51 -34.73 -5.47 -44.92
CA ALA A 51 -33.68 -4.44 -45.01
C ALA A 51 -33.66 -3.52 -43.78
N GLU A 52 -34.84 -3.10 -43.32
CA GLU A 52 -34.98 -2.23 -42.13
C GLU A 52 -34.61 -2.97 -40.84
N MET A 53 -35.00 -4.26 -40.74
CA MET A 53 -34.64 -5.11 -39.61
C MET A 53 -33.14 -5.40 -39.53
N SER A 54 -32.46 -5.57 -40.68
CA SER A 54 -31.01 -5.78 -40.72
C SER A 54 -30.23 -4.55 -40.25
N GLY A 55 -30.63 -3.34 -40.69
CA GLY A 55 -29.98 -2.11 -40.26
C GLY A 55 -30.13 -1.85 -38.74
N THR A 56 -31.32 -2.12 -38.20
CA THR A 56 -31.56 -1.99 -36.75
C THR A 56 -30.74 -3.00 -35.94
N ARG A 57 -30.64 -4.24 -36.42
CA ARG A 57 -29.82 -5.31 -35.82
C ARG A 57 -28.34 -4.93 -35.76
N GLU A 58 -27.79 -4.37 -36.84
CA GLU A 58 -26.39 -3.92 -36.89
C GLU A 58 -26.14 -2.72 -35.98
N ALA A 59 -27.04 -1.74 -35.96
CA ALA A 59 -26.95 -0.58 -35.07
C ALA A 59 -26.99 -1.01 -33.59
N PHE A 60 -27.86 -1.96 -33.25
CA PHE A 60 -27.94 -2.53 -31.90
C PHE A 60 -26.65 -3.27 -31.50
N GLN A 61 -26.06 -4.03 -32.43
CA GLN A 61 -24.78 -4.71 -32.20
C GLN A 61 -23.64 -3.72 -31.95
N GLY A 62 -23.58 -2.64 -32.75
CA GLY A 62 -22.60 -1.56 -32.57
C GLY A 62 -22.73 -0.88 -31.21
N LEU A 63 -23.96 -0.46 -30.86
CA LEU A 63 -24.24 0.20 -29.59
C LEU A 63 -23.94 -0.71 -28.38
N THR A 64 -24.19 -2.01 -28.51
CA THR A 64 -23.83 -3.01 -27.48
C THR A 64 -22.31 -3.03 -27.25
N GLY A 65 -21.52 -3.02 -28.33
CA GLY A 65 -20.07 -2.92 -28.24
C GLY A 65 -19.62 -1.63 -27.54
N ASP A 66 -20.17 -0.50 -27.95
CA ASP A 66 -19.82 0.81 -27.36
C ASP A 66 -20.16 0.89 -25.87
N LEU A 67 -21.34 0.39 -25.48
CA LEU A 67 -21.79 0.39 -24.09
C LEU A 67 -20.90 -0.49 -23.22
N LEU A 68 -20.56 -1.70 -23.66
CA LEU A 68 -19.70 -2.60 -22.90
C LEU A 68 -18.27 -2.05 -22.78
N ASN A 69 -17.75 -1.39 -23.81
CA ASN A 69 -16.47 -0.69 -23.72
C ASN A 69 -16.51 0.48 -22.74
N HIS A 70 -17.57 1.29 -22.76
CA HIS A 70 -17.75 2.36 -21.76
C HIS A 70 -17.84 1.81 -20.34
N LEU A 71 -18.67 0.79 -20.12
CA LEU A 71 -18.85 0.18 -18.80
C LEU A 71 -17.55 -0.50 -18.32
N GLY A 72 -16.81 -1.15 -19.21
CA GLY A 72 -15.51 -1.74 -18.89
C GLY A 72 -14.46 -0.68 -18.51
N ARG A 73 -14.37 0.41 -19.28
CA ARG A 73 -13.49 1.56 -18.95
C ARG A 73 -13.85 2.19 -17.62
N GLU A 74 -15.13 2.44 -17.36
CA GLU A 74 -15.59 3.04 -16.11
C GLU A 74 -15.37 2.11 -14.91
N THR A 75 -15.65 0.82 -15.05
CA THR A 75 -15.36 -0.18 -14.02
C THR A 75 -13.87 -0.18 -13.67
N ARG A 76 -13.00 -0.23 -14.69
CA ARG A 76 -11.54 -0.17 -14.51
C ARG A 76 -11.11 1.12 -13.80
N ASN A 77 -11.60 2.27 -14.27
CA ASN A 77 -11.23 3.57 -13.72
C ASN A 77 -11.63 3.69 -12.25
N LYS A 78 -12.82 3.22 -11.88
CA LYS A 78 -13.28 3.16 -10.48
C LYS A 78 -12.40 2.26 -9.63
N SER A 79 -12.08 1.05 -10.09
CA SER A 79 -11.18 0.15 -9.36
C SER A 79 -9.79 0.75 -9.17
N VAL A 80 -9.22 1.39 -10.20
CA VAL A 80 -7.92 2.06 -10.10
C VAL A 80 -7.98 3.24 -9.12
N ALA A 81 -9.06 4.02 -9.12
CA ALA A 81 -9.24 5.13 -8.20
C ALA A 81 -9.35 4.65 -6.74
N ASP A 82 -10.11 3.57 -6.47
CA ASP A 82 -10.21 2.97 -5.14
C ASP A 82 -8.85 2.43 -4.66
N LEU A 83 -8.14 1.69 -5.50
CA LEU A 83 -6.78 1.19 -5.18
C LEU A 83 -5.82 2.34 -4.90
N ARG A 84 -5.87 3.42 -5.69
CA ARG A 84 -5.04 4.60 -5.47
C ARG A 84 -5.36 5.26 -4.13
N ALA A 85 -6.64 5.43 -3.78
CA ALA A 85 -7.03 6.02 -2.51
C ALA A 85 -6.53 5.19 -1.32
N ARG A 86 -6.71 3.86 -1.36
CA ARG A 86 -6.20 2.96 -0.32
C ARG A 86 -4.68 2.99 -0.20
N THR A 87 -3.98 2.99 -1.35
CA THR A 87 -2.52 3.07 -1.39
C THR A 87 -2.03 4.39 -0.80
N GLN A 88 -2.68 5.50 -1.14
CA GLN A 88 -2.34 6.81 -0.60
C GLN A 88 -2.54 6.84 0.92
N ASN A 89 -3.67 6.34 1.43
CA ASN A 89 -3.90 6.24 2.87
C ASN A 89 -2.82 5.41 3.58
N ALA A 90 -2.40 4.27 3.00
CA ALA A 90 -1.34 3.45 3.56
C ALA A 90 0.03 4.18 3.58
N ILE A 91 0.36 4.89 2.50
CA ILE A 91 1.57 5.72 2.41
C ILE A 91 1.53 6.85 3.45
N ASP A 92 0.38 7.53 3.57
CA ASP A 92 0.22 8.65 4.51
C ASP A 92 0.38 8.19 5.96
N ILE A 93 -0.15 7.00 6.30
CA ILE A 93 0.07 6.37 7.61
C ILE A 93 1.56 6.10 7.84
N LEU A 94 2.27 5.54 6.86
CA LEU A 94 3.71 5.27 6.97
C LEU A 94 4.52 6.55 7.16
N ILE A 95 4.28 7.58 6.33
CA ILE A 95 4.96 8.87 6.42
C ILE A 95 4.72 9.50 7.80
N ARG A 96 3.46 9.52 8.26
CA ARG A 96 3.12 10.05 9.57
C ARG A 96 3.82 9.27 10.68
N ASN A 97 3.83 7.94 10.59
CA ASN A 97 4.48 7.10 11.60
C ASN A 97 6.00 7.33 11.66
N LEU A 98 6.66 7.47 10.52
CA LEU A 98 8.10 7.81 10.47
C LEU A 98 8.37 9.22 11.02
N PHE A 99 7.52 10.20 10.68
CA PHE A 99 7.63 11.56 11.22
C PHE A 99 7.46 11.59 12.76
N GLU A 100 6.46 10.88 13.28
CA GLU A 100 6.23 10.78 14.73
C GLU A 100 7.43 10.13 15.44
N ARG A 101 8.05 9.09 14.86
CA ARG A 101 9.26 8.46 15.42
C ARG A 101 10.45 9.40 15.47
N THR A 102 10.64 10.22 14.43
CA THR A 102 11.68 11.26 14.43
C THR A 102 11.46 12.26 15.57
N ALA A 103 10.21 12.66 15.83
CA ALA A 103 9.90 13.53 16.95
C ALA A 103 10.18 12.87 18.31
N ASP A 104 9.76 11.61 18.48
CA ASP A 104 10.00 10.83 19.70
C ASP A 104 11.49 10.69 20.02
N ILE A 105 12.31 10.32 19.02
CA ILE A 105 13.77 10.22 19.17
C ILE A 105 14.36 11.59 19.56
N GLY A 106 13.87 12.67 18.97
CA GLY A 106 14.26 14.03 19.36
C GLY A 106 13.94 14.34 20.82
N PHE A 107 12.76 13.95 21.32
CA PHE A 107 12.40 14.10 22.73
C PHE A 107 13.28 13.27 23.66
N LEU A 108 13.54 12.00 23.32
CA LEU A 108 14.43 11.13 24.10
C LEU A 108 15.86 11.67 24.13
N ALA A 109 16.40 12.14 23.02
CA ALA A 109 17.74 12.70 22.95
C ALA A 109 17.89 14.01 23.77
N ALA A 110 16.79 14.73 23.99
CA ALA A 110 16.75 15.95 24.77
C ALA A 110 16.35 15.76 26.25
N ASP A 111 16.05 14.52 26.67
CA ASP A 111 15.61 14.21 28.04
C ASP A 111 16.76 14.39 29.05
N ASP A 112 16.52 15.19 30.09
CA ASP A 112 17.51 15.50 31.13
C ASP A 112 17.94 14.27 31.93
N ASP A 113 17.02 13.38 32.27
CA ASP A 113 17.32 12.20 33.08
C ASP A 113 18.19 11.20 32.29
N LEU A 114 18.00 11.09 30.97
CA LEU A 114 18.90 10.32 30.10
C LEU A 114 20.31 10.93 30.06
N ARG A 115 20.41 12.26 29.98
CA ARG A 115 21.71 12.96 29.99
C ARG A 115 22.44 12.80 31.31
N GLU A 116 21.74 13.01 32.43
CA GLU A 116 22.30 12.85 33.78
C GLU A 116 22.76 11.41 34.03
N PHE A 117 21.97 10.42 33.60
CA PHE A 117 22.34 9.01 33.67
C PHE A 117 23.61 8.68 32.86
N LEU A 118 23.80 9.30 31.69
CA LEU A 118 25.02 9.13 30.91
C LEU A 118 26.25 9.71 31.61
N LEU A 119 26.10 10.82 32.31
CA LEU A 119 27.17 11.49 33.05
C LEU A 119 27.55 10.77 34.35
N ASP A 120 26.59 10.14 35.03
CA ASP A 120 26.86 9.36 36.23
C ASP A 120 27.28 7.91 35.89
N ARG A 121 28.50 7.54 36.29
CA ARG A 121 29.07 6.20 36.05
C ARG A 121 28.54 5.12 36.99
N GLN A 122 27.91 5.51 38.11
CA GLN A 122 27.34 4.61 39.11
C GLN A 122 25.81 4.51 39.00
N ALA A 123 25.23 5.17 38.01
CA ALA A 123 23.78 5.22 37.82
C ALA A 123 23.16 3.82 37.66
N ASP A 124 22.01 3.64 38.30
CA ASP A 124 21.28 2.37 38.32
C ASP A 124 20.65 2.06 36.97
N ARG A 125 21.13 1.01 36.31
CA ARG A 125 20.64 0.56 35.01
C ARG A 125 19.17 0.11 35.08
N ASP A 126 18.73 -0.44 36.21
CA ASP A 126 17.38 -0.97 36.35
C ASP A 126 16.35 0.18 36.40
N LEU A 127 16.72 1.30 37.01
CA LEU A 127 15.91 2.53 37.00
C LEU A 127 15.72 3.06 35.57
N MET A 128 16.79 3.07 34.78
CA MET A 128 16.71 3.52 33.38
C MET A 128 15.89 2.54 32.51
N ALA A 129 16.02 1.24 32.75
CA ALA A 129 15.20 0.23 32.09
C ALA A 129 13.70 0.36 32.41
N GLU A 130 13.34 0.68 33.66
CA GLU A 130 11.95 1.05 34.04
C GLU A 130 11.46 2.26 33.26
N ARG A 131 12.27 3.32 33.18
CA ARG A 131 11.92 4.52 32.42
C ARG A 131 11.66 4.19 30.94
N PHE A 132 12.50 3.37 30.32
CA PHE A 132 12.27 2.91 28.95
C PHE A 132 10.97 2.10 28.80
N ARG A 133 10.61 1.28 29.79
CA ARG A 133 9.32 0.57 29.81
C ARG A 133 8.14 1.54 29.86
N GLU A 134 8.23 2.61 30.64
CA GLU A 134 7.20 3.66 30.65
C GLU A 134 7.09 4.40 29.31
N TYR A 135 8.22 4.67 28.64
CA TYR A 135 8.21 5.24 27.29
C TYR A 135 7.53 4.33 26.28
N VAL A 136 7.91 3.05 26.24
CA VAL A 136 7.31 2.10 25.30
C VAL A 136 5.85 1.80 25.65
N ALA A 137 5.44 1.91 26.91
CA ALA A 137 4.02 1.83 27.28
C ALA A 137 3.20 2.98 26.66
N LYS A 138 3.79 4.18 26.51
CA LYS A 138 3.17 5.32 25.82
C LYS A 138 3.27 5.20 24.29
N TYR A 139 4.34 4.58 23.79
CA TYR A 139 4.64 4.43 22.37
C TYR A 139 5.01 2.98 22.03
N SER A 140 4.02 2.10 21.90
CA SER A 140 4.20 0.64 21.81
C SER A 140 4.80 0.12 20.49
N VAL A 141 5.20 1.01 19.59
CA VAL A 141 5.76 0.68 18.28
C VAL A 141 7.25 0.31 18.33
N TYR A 142 7.93 0.61 19.44
CA TYR A 142 9.35 0.29 19.63
C TYR A 142 9.51 -1.10 20.22
N SER A 143 10.30 -1.94 19.57
CA SER A 143 10.70 -3.24 20.11
C SER A 143 11.83 -3.14 21.13
N ASP A 144 12.63 -2.08 21.07
CA ASP A 144 13.79 -1.87 21.93
C ASP A 144 14.18 -0.39 21.98
N ILE A 145 14.92 -0.02 23.03
CA ILE A 145 15.59 1.28 23.18
C ILE A 145 17.00 0.98 23.68
N VAL A 146 18.01 1.48 22.98
CA VAL A 146 19.42 1.25 23.34
C VAL A 146 20.11 2.60 23.55
N LEU A 147 20.72 2.78 24.71
CA LEU A 147 21.44 4.00 25.08
C LEU A 147 22.94 3.75 25.03
N PHE A 148 23.63 4.47 24.15
CA PHE A 148 25.08 4.36 23.95
C PHE A 148 25.82 5.51 24.65
N ALA A 149 26.98 5.21 25.22
CA ALA A 149 28.02 6.18 25.51
C ALA A 149 28.77 6.55 24.22
N ALA A 150 29.48 7.69 24.24
CA ALA A 150 30.21 8.20 23.08
C ALA A 150 31.35 7.27 22.59
N ASP A 151 31.78 6.31 23.41
CA ASP A 151 32.77 5.28 23.05
C ASP A 151 32.13 4.01 22.45
N GLY A 152 30.80 4.00 22.25
CA GLY A 152 30.04 2.85 21.76
C GLY A 152 29.59 1.86 22.85
N GLY A 153 29.91 2.12 24.12
CA GLY A 153 29.47 1.31 25.25
C GLY A 153 27.95 1.41 25.46
N ILE A 154 27.25 0.28 25.60
CA ILE A 154 25.83 0.25 25.91
C ILE A 154 25.64 0.50 27.42
N ARG A 155 25.02 1.62 27.75
CA ARG A 155 24.81 2.08 29.13
C ARG A 155 23.51 1.59 29.71
N ALA A 156 22.46 1.54 28.90
CA ALA A 156 21.16 0.99 29.24
C ALA A 156 20.48 0.44 27.99
N ARG A 157 19.58 -0.52 28.17
CA ARG A 157 18.78 -1.12 27.10
C ARG A 157 17.45 -1.59 27.66
N LEU A 158 16.39 -1.53 26.84
CA LEU A 158 15.08 -2.06 27.20
C LEU A 158 15.05 -3.60 27.12
N GLY A 159 15.48 -4.15 25.99
CA GLY A 159 15.56 -5.59 25.75
C GLY A 159 16.80 -6.25 26.37
N ASP A 160 16.70 -7.55 26.65
CA ASP A 160 17.87 -8.35 27.05
C ASP A 160 18.75 -8.62 25.83
N HIS A 161 20.06 -8.36 25.96
CA HIS A 161 21.03 -8.60 24.90
C HIS A 161 22.46 -8.71 25.47
N PRO A 162 23.26 -9.70 25.04
CA PRO A 162 24.58 -9.96 25.64
C PRO A 162 25.65 -8.91 25.27
N LEU A 163 25.45 -8.15 24.19
CA LEU A 163 26.42 -7.15 23.74
C LEU A 163 26.45 -5.95 24.70
N THR A 164 27.64 -5.59 25.17
CA THR A 164 27.87 -4.44 26.06
C THR A 164 28.51 -3.24 25.35
N THR A 165 28.99 -3.41 24.11
CA THR A 165 29.65 -2.36 23.32
C THR A 165 29.43 -2.65 21.84
N SER A 166 28.92 -1.68 21.09
CA SER A 166 28.78 -1.78 19.64
C SER A 166 30.01 -1.27 18.92
N ARG A 167 30.33 -1.88 17.77
CA ARG A 167 31.32 -1.41 16.81
C ARG A 167 30.69 -1.08 15.46
N HIS A 168 29.37 -1.06 15.38
CA HIS A 168 28.66 -0.79 14.15
C HIS A 168 28.87 0.66 13.70
N ALA A 169 29.04 0.87 12.40
CA ALA A 169 29.34 2.19 11.82
C ALA A 169 28.27 3.24 12.15
N LEU A 170 27.02 2.81 12.37
CA LEU A 170 25.90 3.68 12.72
C LEU A 170 26.17 4.53 13.96
N VAL A 171 26.87 3.99 14.98
CA VAL A 171 27.15 4.75 16.21
C VAL A 171 28.09 5.93 15.91
N ALA A 172 29.13 5.68 15.12
CA ALA A 172 30.07 6.73 14.71
C ALA A 172 29.40 7.75 13.77
N GLU A 173 28.52 7.30 12.88
CA GLU A 173 27.73 8.18 12.02
C GLU A 173 26.79 9.09 12.83
N ALA A 174 26.08 8.53 13.81
CA ALA A 174 25.20 9.29 14.70
C ALA A 174 25.95 10.33 15.55
N LEU A 175 27.19 10.06 15.95
CA LEU A 175 28.03 11.03 16.68
C LEU A 175 28.64 12.09 15.77
N GLY A 176 28.90 11.77 14.50
CA GLY A 176 29.57 12.65 13.54
C GLY A 176 28.64 13.44 12.63
N THR A 177 27.34 13.13 12.61
CA THR A 177 26.38 13.80 11.73
C THR A 177 26.08 15.22 12.18
N GLY A 178 25.82 16.11 11.20
CA GLY A 178 25.23 17.42 11.44
C GLY A 178 23.71 17.44 11.35
N ALA A 179 23.09 16.30 11.00
CA ALA A 179 21.63 16.16 10.96
C ALA A 179 21.06 15.93 12.37
N ALA A 180 19.74 16.11 12.52
CA ALA A 180 19.07 15.90 13.80
C ALA A 180 19.06 14.43 14.27
N TYR A 181 19.15 13.48 13.33
CA TYR A 181 19.17 12.04 13.58
C TYR A 181 19.80 11.30 12.40
N VAL A 182 20.05 10.00 12.58
CA VAL A 182 20.46 9.06 11.53
C VAL A 182 19.45 7.92 11.46
N GLU A 183 18.94 7.62 10.27
CA GLU A 183 18.08 6.47 10.00
C GLU A 183 18.89 5.35 9.35
N TYR A 184 18.67 4.11 9.81
CA TYR A 184 19.37 2.95 9.31
C TYR A 184 18.44 1.76 9.15
N PHE A 185 18.55 1.08 8.01
CA PHE A 185 17.88 -0.20 7.73
C PHE A 185 18.93 -1.23 7.33
N GLY A 186 19.02 -2.30 8.12
CA GLY A 186 19.98 -3.38 7.90
C GLY A 186 20.33 -4.11 9.18
N ALA A 187 21.26 -5.05 9.07
CA ALA A 187 21.81 -5.75 10.23
C ALA A 187 22.75 -4.83 11.02
N ALA A 188 22.61 -4.81 12.34
CA ALA A 188 23.56 -4.17 13.25
C ALA A 188 23.88 -5.10 14.41
N ASP A 189 25.08 -4.99 14.96
CA ASP A 189 25.59 -5.91 16.00
C ASP A 189 24.82 -5.84 17.33
N PHE A 190 24.12 -4.73 17.58
CA PHE A 190 23.25 -4.52 18.74
C PHE A 190 21.77 -4.84 18.47
N LEU A 191 21.38 -5.22 17.24
CA LEU A 191 20.03 -5.67 16.95
C LEU A 191 19.94 -7.19 17.06
N ALA A 192 18.78 -7.70 17.50
CA ALA A 192 18.53 -9.13 17.44
C ALA A 192 18.59 -9.60 15.96
N PRO A 193 19.06 -10.82 15.68
CA PRO A 193 18.99 -11.39 14.34
C PRO A 193 17.53 -11.39 13.87
N GLY A 194 17.26 -10.71 12.75
CA GLY A 194 15.98 -10.72 12.07
C GLY A 194 15.83 -11.92 11.15
#